data_AF-A0A2G2G822-F1
#
_entry.id   AF-A0A2G2G822-F1
#
_cell.length_a   1.000
_cell.length_b   1.000
_cell.length_c   1.000
_cell.angle_alpha   90.00
_cell.angle_beta   90.00
_cell.angle_gamma   90.00
#
_symmetry.space_group_name_H-M   'P 1'
#
loop_
_entity.id
_entity.type
_entity.pdbx_description
1 polymer ?
#
loop_
_entity_poly.entity_id
_entity_poly.type
_entity_poly.pdbx_seq_one_letter_code
_entity_poly.pdbx_strand_id
1 'polypeptide(L)'
;MRNLLLILSICSTAMLFPACATVPEPAEVCSAEWISPRANRAMNEFKNDARPVVRKLRKIGKKLESGGSFKPLAMFSLMNSLQNLGNKLEHGRAMRDMRTLATTCNDPTLIKNAMTDFLREQGIDEKFINFLNNFEAYTQLLETGERPDIKL
;
A
#
# COMPACT_ATOMS: atom_id res chain seq x y z
N MET A 1 2.14 11.18 72.83
CA MET A 1 3.60 11.09 72.56
C MET A 1 3.77 9.93 71.56
N ARG A 2 3.65 10.10 70.24
CA ARG A 2 4.49 10.83 69.26
C ARG A 2 5.99 10.57 69.48
N ASN A 3 6.52 9.68 68.64
CA ASN A 3 7.91 9.54 68.12
C ASN A 3 8.02 8.11 67.56
N LEU A 4 7.91 7.82 66.26
CA LEU A 4 8.59 8.29 65.04
C LEU A 4 10.01 7.70 64.86
N LEU A 5 10.09 6.78 63.89
CA LEU A 5 11.18 6.43 62.96
C LEU A 5 12.50 5.85 63.50
N LEU A 6 12.87 4.67 62.98
CA LEU A 6 13.96 4.48 62.00
C LEU A 6 14.14 2.98 61.71
N ILE A 7 13.55 2.48 60.61
CA ILE A 7 13.88 1.17 60.05
C ILE A 7 14.69 1.40 58.78
N LEU A 8 15.85 0.75 58.77
CA LEU A 8 16.90 0.82 57.77
C LEU A 8 16.43 0.43 56.36
N SER A 9 16.80 1.30 55.41
CA SER A 9 17.51 1.00 54.16
C SER A 9 17.35 -0.43 53.59
N ILE A 10 16.44 -0.58 52.63
CA ILE A 10 16.59 -1.55 51.55
C ILE A 10 16.72 -0.75 50.26
N CYS A 11 17.96 -0.60 49.83
CA CYS A 11 18.34 -0.08 48.53
C CYS A 11 17.91 -1.12 47.48
N SER A 12 16.63 -1.09 47.08
CA SER A 12 16.18 -1.80 45.90
C SER A 12 16.70 -1.04 44.69
N THR A 13 17.88 -1.44 44.22
CA THR A 13 18.37 -1.18 42.87
C THR A 13 17.32 -1.68 41.88
N ALA A 14 16.40 -0.79 41.50
CA ALA A 14 15.61 -0.95 40.30
C ALA A 14 16.62 -0.90 39.14
N MET A 15 16.99 -2.09 38.64
CA MET A 15 17.57 -2.22 37.31
C MET A 15 16.54 -1.69 36.32
N LEU A 16 16.57 -0.37 36.10
CA LEU A 16 16.14 0.23 34.87
C LEU A 16 17.08 -0.37 33.83
N PHE A 17 16.67 -1.48 33.21
CA PHE A 17 17.11 -1.73 31.86
C PHE A 17 16.53 -0.57 31.06
N PRO A 18 17.34 0.38 30.54
CA PRO A 18 16.89 1.06 29.36
C PRO A 18 16.82 -0.04 28.31
N ALA A 19 15.64 -0.62 28.14
CA ALA A 19 15.26 -1.10 26.83
C ALA A 19 15.21 0.17 25.98
N CYS A 20 16.39 0.65 25.58
CA CYS A 20 16.56 1.45 24.40
C CYS A 20 15.94 0.56 23.31
N ALA A 21 14.69 0.84 22.96
CA ALA A 21 14.17 0.47 21.67
C ALA A 21 15.14 1.09 20.67
N THR A 22 16.15 0.32 20.27
CA THR A 22 17.08 0.71 19.23
C THR A 22 16.21 0.85 17.99
N VAL A 23 15.82 2.09 17.71
CA VAL A 23 15.24 2.45 16.43
C VAL A 23 16.32 2.02 15.42
N PRO A 24 16.03 1.06 14.53
CA PRO A 24 17.05 0.55 13.62
C PRO A 24 17.65 1.72 12.85
N GLU A 25 18.95 1.68 12.57
CA GLU A 25 19.57 2.74 11.81
C GLU A 25 18.88 2.88 10.43
N PRO A 26 18.75 4.08 9.86
CA PRO A 26 17.99 4.31 8.63
C PRO A 26 18.39 3.40 7.46
N ALA A 27 19.66 2.98 7.41
CA ALA A 27 20.16 2.02 6.41
C ALA A 27 19.59 0.60 6.58
N GLU A 28 19.30 0.16 7.82
CA GLU A 28 18.66 -1.13 8.10
C GLU A 28 17.17 -1.11 7.78
N VAL A 29 16.49 0.01 8.10
CA VAL A 29 15.05 0.22 7.87
C VAL A 29 14.68 0.16 6.38
N CYS A 30 15.62 0.49 5.50
CA CYS A 30 15.38 0.47 4.06
C CYS A 30 16.13 -0.62 3.31
N SER A 31 16.68 -1.59 4.04
CA SER A 31 17.19 -2.81 3.45
C SER A 31 16.05 -3.64 2.84
N ALA A 32 16.35 -4.41 1.79
CA ALA A 32 15.38 -5.31 1.17
C ALA A 32 14.82 -6.34 2.17
N GLU A 33 15.65 -6.82 3.10
CA GLU A 33 15.25 -7.75 4.16
C GLU A 33 14.22 -7.14 5.12
N TRP A 34 14.33 -5.85 5.42
CA TRP A 34 13.39 -5.17 6.32
C TRP A 34 12.10 -4.77 5.63
N ILE A 35 12.18 -4.25 4.39
CA ILE A 35 11.04 -3.77 3.61
C ILE A 35 10.17 -4.95 3.15
N SER A 36 10.77 -5.99 2.55
CA SER A 36 10.05 -7.09 1.89
C SER A 36 8.95 -7.71 2.75
N PRO A 37 9.18 -8.15 4.00
CA PRO A 37 8.14 -8.79 4.80
C PRO A 37 6.99 -7.84 5.15
N ARG A 38 7.26 -6.54 5.33
CA ARG A 38 6.25 -5.52 5.65
C ARG A 38 5.43 -5.15 4.43
N ALA A 39 6.10 -4.88 3.32
CA ALA A 39 5.48 -4.61 2.04
C ALA A 39 4.64 -5.81 1.57
N ASN A 40 5.16 -7.03 1.70
CA ASN A 40 4.42 -8.25 1.34
C ASN A 40 3.18 -8.46 2.20
N ARG A 41 3.26 -8.20 3.51
CA ARG A 41 2.10 -8.31 4.40
C ARG A 41 1.01 -7.30 4.02
N ALA A 42 1.38 -6.03 3.93
CA ALA A 42 0.47 -4.96 3.53
C ALA A 42 -0.14 -5.28 2.15
N MET A 43 0.69 -5.68 1.19
CA MET A 43 0.20 -6.02 -0.14
C MET A 43 -0.71 -7.24 -0.15
N ASN A 44 -0.46 -8.27 0.63
CA ASN A 44 -1.33 -9.44 0.64
C ASN A 44 -2.75 -9.09 1.15
N GLU A 45 -2.84 -8.26 2.18
CA GLU A 45 -4.13 -7.73 2.66
C GLU A 45 -4.82 -6.91 1.57
N PHE A 46 -4.12 -5.95 0.98
CA PHE A 46 -4.68 -5.15 -0.12
C PHE A 46 -5.11 -6.01 -1.32
N LYS A 47 -4.28 -6.98 -1.72
CA LYS A 47 -4.54 -7.88 -2.85
C LYS A 47 -5.85 -8.62 -2.64
N ASN A 48 -6.14 -9.09 -1.43
CA ASN A 48 -7.39 -9.78 -1.12
C ASN A 48 -8.61 -8.85 -1.26
N ASP A 49 -8.51 -7.62 -0.75
CA ASP A 49 -9.58 -6.62 -0.81
C ASP A 49 -9.83 -6.08 -2.21
N ALA A 50 -8.76 -5.89 -2.98
CA ALA A 50 -8.80 -5.33 -4.34
C ALA A 50 -9.09 -6.40 -5.40
N ARG A 51 -8.97 -7.70 -5.09
CA ARG A 51 -9.18 -8.80 -6.03
C ARG A 51 -10.50 -8.70 -6.83
N PRO A 52 -11.66 -8.35 -6.25
CA PRO A 52 -12.90 -8.20 -7.02
C PRO A 52 -12.83 -7.06 -8.04
N VAL A 53 -12.17 -5.95 -7.71
CA VAL A 53 -12.00 -4.79 -8.59
C VAL A 53 -11.04 -5.13 -9.72
N VAL A 54 -9.90 -5.75 -9.41
CA VAL A 54 -8.91 -6.16 -10.42
C VAL A 54 -9.47 -7.22 -11.37
N ARG A 55 -10.34 -8.13 -10.89
CA ARG A 55 -11.08 -9.04 -11.78
C ARG A 55 -11.97 -8.31 -12.79
N LYS A 56 -12.55 -7.15 -12.43
CA LYS A 56 -13.33 -6.32 -13.38
C LYS A 56 -12.41 -5.66 -14.39
N LEU A 57 -11.28 -5.11 -13.95
CA LEU A 57 -10.23 -4.56 -14.83
C LEU A 57 -9.76 -5.60 -15.85
N ARG A 58 -9.48 -6.83 -15.41
CA ARG A 58 -9.14 -7.95 -16.31
C ARG A 58 -10.21 -8.23 -17.36
N LYS A 59 -11.49 -8.21 -16.99
CA LYS A 59 -12.61 -8.41 -17.94
C LYS A 59 -12.69 -7.28 -18.97
N ILE A 60 -12.35 -6.05 -18.56
CA ILE A 60 -12.29 -4.90 -19.46
C ILE A 60 -11.12 -5.07 -20.44
N GLY A 61 -9.92 -5.38 -19.95
CA GLY A 61 -8.73 -5.66 -20.77
C GLY A 61 -9.00 -6.72 -21.83
N LYS A 62 -9.57 -7.87 -21.45
CA LYS A 62 -9.93 -8.94 -22.40
C LYS A 62 -10.88 -8.51 -23.52
N LYS A 63 -11.82 -7.60 -23.23
CA LYS A 63 -12.76 -7.07 -24.24
C LYS A 63 -12.08 -6.09 -25.20
N LEU A 64 -11.04 -5.41 -24.74
CA LEU A 64 -10.21 -4.52 -25.56
C LEU A 64 -9.30 -5.32 -26.48
N GLU A 65 -8.64 -6.35 -25.96
CA GLU A 65 -7.76 -7.23 -26.76
C GLU A 65 -8.51 -7.94 -27.90
N SER A 66 -9.79 -8.27 -27.73
CA SER A 66 -10.60 -8.93 -28.75
C SER A 66 -11.00 -8.02 -29.93
N GLY A 67 -10.27 -6.92 -30.17
CA GLY A 67 -10.53 -5.97 -31.27
C GLY A 67 -11.68 -5.00 -31.00
N GLY A 68 -12.11 -4.87 -29.75
CA GLY A 68 -13.12 -3.88 -29.37
C GLY A 68 -12.52 -2.48 -29.36
N SER A 69 -13.13 -1.53 -30.07
CA SER A 69 -12.88 -0.11 -29.82
C SER A 69 -13.19 0.24 -28.36
N PHE A 70 -12.53 1.26 -27.81
CA PHE A 70 -12.86 1.81 -26.49
C PHE A 70 -14.26 2.46 -26.55
N LYS A 71 -15.30 1.62 -26.47
CA LYS A 71 -16.69 2.08 -26.48
C LYS A 71 -16.93 2.91 -25.21
N PRO A 72 -17.78 3.96 -25.25
CA PRO A 72 -18.07 4.78 -24.09
C PRO A 72 -18.44 3.98 -22.82
N LEU A 73 -19.17 2.88 -22.99
CA LEU A 73 -19.52 1.97 -21.89
C LEU A 73 -18.31 1.24 -21.28
N ALA A 74 -17.33 0.85 -22.10
CA ALA A 74 -16.10 0.24 -21.60
C ALA A 74 -15.24 1.26 -20.83
N MET A 75 -15.18 2.50 -21.33
CA MET A 75 -14.51 3.61 -20.64
C MET A 75 -15.18 3.91 -19.30
N PHE A 76 -16.50 4.03 -19.27
CA PHE A 76 -17.25 4.20 -18.02
C PHE A 76 -17.00 3.06 -17.03
N SER A 77 -17.00 1.81 -17.51
CA SER A 77 -16.71 0.66 -16.65
C SER A 77 -15.27 0.67 -16.11
N LEU A 78 -14.31 1.16 -16.90
CA LEU A 78 -12.93 1.36 -16.46
C LEU A 78 -12.89 2.44 -15.38
N MET A 79 -13.47 3.61 -15.62
CA MET A 79 -13.49 4.72 -14.67
C MET A 79 -14.11 4.30 -13.34
N ASN A 80 -15.26 3.63 -13.37
CA ASN A 80 -15.88 3.10 -12.16
C ASN A 80 -14.97 2.06 -11.45
N SER A 81 -14.26 1.22 -12.19
CA SER A 81 -13.32 0.27 -11.59
C SER A 81 -12.12 0.98 -10.96
N LEU A 82 -11.62 2.05 -11.59
CA LEU A 82 -10.54 2.88 -11.05
C LEU A 82 -10.97 3.69 -9.83
N GLN A 83 -12.20 4.23 -9.79
CA GLN A 83 -12.74 4.87 -8.59
C GLN A 83 -12.87 3.88 -7.42
N ASN A 84 -13.33 2.65 -7.71
CA ASN A 84 -13.42 1.60 -6.69
C ASN A 84 -12.03 1.14 -6.21
N LEU A 85 -11.06 1.04 -7.13
CA LEU A 85 -9.67 0.77 -6.78
C LEU A 85 -9.11 1.90 -5.92
N GLY A 86 -9.40 3.14 -6.29
CA GLY A 86 -8.98 4.32 -5.57
C GLY A 86 -9.52 4.38 -4.16
N ASN A 87 -10.80 4.05 -3.96
CA ASN A 87 -11.37 3.92 -2.63
C ASN A 87 -10.60 2.91 -1.75
N LYS A 88 -10.18 1.78 -2.32
CA LYS A 88 -9.36 0.77 -1.62
C LYS A 88 -7.95 1.27 -1.33
N LEU A 89 -7.35 2.02 -2.24
CA LEU A 89 -6.04 2.63 -2.06
C LEU A 89 -6.06 3.73 -1.00
N GLU A 90 -7.05 4.60 -1.03
CA GLU A 90 -7.20 5.75 -0.14
C GLU A 90 -7.48 5.32 1.31
N HIS A 91 -8.49 4.47 1.51
CA HIS A 91 -8.98 4.12 2.84
C HIS A 91 -8.37 2.83 3.42
N GLY A 92 -7.74 2.01 2.58
CA GLY A 92 -7.14 0.74 2.98
C GLY A 92 -6.01 0.94 3.99
N ARG A 93 -6.05 0.19 5.10
CA ARG A 93 -4.97 0.21 6.11
C ARG A 93 -3.63 -0.20 5.51
N ALA A 94 -3.62 -1.30 4.78
CA ALA A 94 -2.46 -1.78 4.02
C ALA A 94 -1.77 -0.70 3.17
N MET A 95 -2.55 0.17 2.53
CA MET A 95 -1.98 1.17 1.62
C MET A 95 -1.43 2.39 2.34
N ARG A 96 -1.96 2.70 3.54
CA ARG A 96 -1.32 3.67 4.43
C ARG A 96 0.07 3.16 4.86
N ASP A 97 0.17 1.89 5.25
CA ASP A 97 1.46 1.30 5.64
C ASP A 97 2.46 1.30 4.46
N MET A 98 2.00 0.97 3.25
CA MET A 98 2.84 1.04 2.04
C MET A 98 3.33 2.47 1.74
N ARG A 99 2.49 3.49 1.92
CA ARG A 99 2.91 4.90 1.75
C ARG A 99 3.93 5.30 2.81
N THR A 100 3.74 4.89 4.06
CA THR A 100 4.73 5.12 5.10
C THR A 100 6.07 4.49 4.72
N LEU A 101 6.08 3.23 4.24
CA LEU A 101 7.31 2.58 3.77
C LEU A 101 7.95 3.32 2.59
N ALA A 102 7.17 3.69 1.59
CA ALA A 102 7.65 4.44 0.42
C ALA A 102 8.30 5.77 0.84
N THR A 103 7.66 6.53 1.74
CA THR A 103 8.19 7.79 2.26
C THR A 103 9.41 7.59 3.15
N THR A 104 9.38 6.61 4.07
CA THR A 104 10.52 6.31 4.95
C THR A 104 11.77 5.93 4.16
N CYS A 105 11.59 5.23 3.04
CA CYS A 105 12.70 4.74 2.22
C CYS A 105 12.97 5.57 0.96
N ASN A 106 12.30 6.71 0.79
CA ASN A 106 12.39 7.54 -0.41
C ASN A 106 12.23 6.73 -1.72
N ASP A 107 11.36 5.72 -1.71
CA ASP A 107 11.05 4.88 -2.86
C ASP A 107 9.61 5.16 -3.34
N PRO A 108 9.41 6.19 -4.18
CA PRO A 108 8.10 6.52 -4.73
C PRO A 108 7.57 5.44 -5.69
N THR A 109 8.43 4.52 -6.15
CA THR A 109 8.04 3.48 -7.11
C THR A 109 7.52 2.22 -6.44
N LEU A 110 7.71 2.05 -5.13
CA LEU A 110 7.33 0.87 -4.36
C LEU A 110 5.87 0.45 -4.61
N ILE A 111 4.94 1.39 -4.51
CA ILE A 111 3.50 1.14 -4.70
C ILE A 111 3.19 0.79 -6.16
N LYS A 112 3.80 1.51 -7.11
CA LYS A 112 3.60 1.27 -8.55
C LYS A 112 4.08 -0.11 -8.96
N ASN A 113 5.27 -0.51 -8.51
CA ASN A 113 5.86 -1.82 -8.79
C ASN A 113 4.98 -2.93 -8.17
N ALA A 114 4.64 -2.80 -6.89
CA ALA A 114 3.77 -3.76 -6.20
C ALA A 114 2.39 -3.90 -6.85
N MET A 115 1.81 -2.80 -7.33
CA MET A 115 0.54 -2.84 -8.06
C MET A 115 0.70 -3.51 -9.43
N THR A 116 1.75 -3.17 -10.17
CA THR A 116 2.03 -3.77 -11.48
C THR A 116 2.17 -5.29 -11.35
N ASP A 117 2.92 -5.76 -10.36
CA ASP A 117 3.08 -7.19 -10.09
C ASP A 117 1.77 -7.84 -9.67
N PHE A 118 0.95 -7.15 -8.87
CA PHE A 118 -0.38 -7.63 -8.56
C PHE A 118 -1.26 -7.79 -9.80
N LEU A 119 -1.26 -6.82 -10.73
CA LEU A 119 -2.04 -6.94 -11.97
C LEU A 119 -1.59 -8.15 -12.80
N ARG A 120 -0.27 -8.38 -12.91
CA ARG A 120 0.32 -9.56 -13.56
C ARG A 120 -0.13 -10.86 -12.90
N GLU A 121 -0.04 -10.95 -11.58
CA GLU A 121 -0.48 -12.11 -10.80
C GLU A 121 -1.98 -12.40 -10.99
N GLN A 122 -2.80 -11.38 -11.22
CA GLN A 122 -4.23 -11.56 -11.52
C GLN A 122 -4.51 -11.95 -12.97
N GLY A 123 -3.47 -12.11 -13.80
CA GLY A 123 -3.58 -12.49 -15.20
C GLY A 123 -4.16 -11.36 -16.05
N ILE A 124 -3.81 -10.12 -15.73
CA ILE A 124 -4.01 -8.98 -16.64
C ILE A 124 -2.85 -8.97 -17.64
N ASP A 125 -3.18 -8.77 -18.92
CA ASP A 125 -2.20 -8.75 -19.99
C ASP A 125 -1.29 -7.50 -19.94
N GLU A 126 -0.06 -7.64 -20.42
CA GLU A 126 0.94 -6.57 -20.42
C GLU A 126 0.53 -5.35 -21.27
N LYS A 127 -0.19 -5.54 -22.38
CA LYS A 127 -0.70 -4.42 -23.18
C LYS A 127 -1.70 -3.59 -22.38
N PHE A 128 -2.61 -4.22 -21.64
CA PHE A 128 -3.57 -3.50 -20.80
C PHE A 128 -2.90 -2.89 -19.56
N ILE A 129 -1.90 -3.54 -18.97
CA ILE A 129 -1.07 -2.94 -17.91
C ILE A 129 -0.36 -1.69 -18.43
N ASN A 130 0.24 -1.76 -19.62
CA ASN A 130 0.88 -0.62 -20.27
C ASN A 130 -0.13 0.49 -20.58
N PHE A 131 -1.34 0.14 -21.03
CA PHE A 131 -2.41 1.11 -21.19
C PHE A 131 -2.74 1.82 -19.86
N LEU A 132 -2.92 1.06 -18.77
CA LEU A 132 -3.18 1.64 -17.44
C LEU A 132 -2.02 2.54 -16.99
N ASN A 133 -0.78 2.12 -17.16
CA ASN A 133 0.41 2.89 -16.79
C ASN A 133 0.60 4.18 -17.61
N ASN A 134 -0.08 4.32 -18.75
CA ASN A 134 -0.15 5.56 -19.53
C ASN A 134 -1.47 6.31 -19.32
N PHE A 135 -2.36 5.80 -18.47
CA PHE A 135 -3.64 6.40 -18.19
C PHE A 135 -3.53 7.31 -16.96
N GLU A 136 -3.65 8.63 -17.19
CA GLU A 136 -3.41 9.66 -16.17
C GLU A 136 -4.14 9.43 -14.85
N ALA A 137 -5.42 9.06 -14.90
CA ALA A 137 -6.20 8.85 -13.68
C ALA A 137 -5.71 7.62 -12.87
N TYR A 138 -5.09 6.64 -13.53
CA TYR A 138 -4.48 5.50 -12.84
C TYR A 138 -3.11 5.87 -12.27
N THR A 139 -2.29 6.62 -13.01
CA THR A 139 -0.98 7.05 -12.52
C THR A 139 -1.10 8.00 -11.33
N GLN A 140 -1.97 9.01 -11.42
CA GLN A 140 -2.28 9.90 -10.29
C GLN A 140 -2.73 9.10 -9.07
N LEU A 141 -3.61 8.12 -9.27
CA LEU A 141 -4.10 7.28 -8.19
C LEU A 141 -2.98 6.51 -7.48
N LEU A 142 -1.97 6.03 -8.20
CA LEU A 142 -0.84 5.32 -7.59
C LEU A 142 0.13 6.27 -6.88
N GLU A 143 0.31 7.48 -7.41
CA GLU A 143 1.25 8.47 -6.89
C GLU A 143 0.72 9.18 -5.65
N THR A 144 -0.51 9.68 -5.70
CA THR A 144 -1.12 10.43 -4.60
C THR A 144 -1.84 9.50 -3.62
N GLY A 145 -2.32 8.37 -4.11
CA GLY A 145 -3.23 7.52 -3.36
C GLY A 145 -4.65 8.05 -3.25
N GLU A 146 -4.92 9.19 -3.88
CA GLU A 146 -6.22 9.83 -3.90
C GLU A 146 -7.03 9.34 -5.09
N ARG A 147 -8.34 9.28 -4.91
CA ARG A 147 -9.23 8.98 -6.03
C ARG A 147 -9.13 10.08 -7.09
N PRO A 148 -9.03 9.72 -8.38
CA PRO A 148 -9.07 10.72 -9.44
C PRO A 148 -10.42 11.46 -9.42
N ASP A 149 -10.37 12.80 -9.53
CA ASP A 149 -11.56 13.64 -9.73
C ASP A 149 -12.03 13.50 -11.17
N ILE A 150 -12.85 12.47 -11.41
CA ILE A 150 -13.39 12.19 -12.74
C ILE A 150 -14.70 12.97 -12.89
N LYS A 151 -14.63 14.12 -13.54
CA LYS A 151 -15.80 14.83 -14.05
C LYS A 151 -16.32 14.05 -15.26
N LEU A 152 -17.37 13.26 -15.04
CA LEU A 152 -18.05 12.48 -16.08
C LEU A 152 -19.00 13.35 -16.89
#